data_AF-A0A916Z9W9-F1
#
_entry.id   AF-A0A916Z9W9-F1
#
_cell.length_a   1.000
_cell.length_b   1.000
_cell.length_c   1.000
_cell.angle_alpha   90.00
_cell.angle_beta   90.00
_cell.angle_gamma   90.00
#
_symmetry.space_group_name_H-M   'P 1'
#
loop_
_entity.id
_entity.type
_entity.pdbx_description
1 polymer ?
#
loop_
_entity_poly.entity_id
_entity_poly.type
_entity_poly.pdbx_seq_one_letter_code
_entity_poly.pdbx_strand_id
1 'polypeptide(L)'
;MLEGRIAGEPKSCIPASLNDRMKIIDRTAIVYDAGRTIYVARPENPQSLDNDDILVINKYGGQICKQDIIHTVDRSLGFTTGVVFLGDFVPYTRQGD
;
A
#
# COMPACT_ATOMS: atom_id res chain seq x y z
N MET A 1 -0.25 8.22 -12.11
CA MET A 1 -1.18 7.70 -11.08
C MET A 1 -1.77 8.81 -10.22
N LEU A 2 -0.98 9.77 -9.72
CA LEU A 2 -1.46 10.82 -8.80
C LEU A 2 -1.86 12.14 -9.47
N GLU A 3 -1.74 12.24 -10.79
CA GLU A 3 -2.12 13.46 -11.53
C GLU A 3 -3.58 13.86 -11.28
N GLY A 4 -3.81 15.16 -11.09
CA GLY A 4 -5.12 15.72 -10.75
C GLY A 4 -5.60 15.40 -9.32
N ARG A 5 -4.75 14.83 -8.45
CA ARG A 5 -5.08 14.53 -7.05
C ARG A 5 -4.28 15.41 -6.09
N ILE A 6 -4.89 15.75 -4.96
CA ILE A 6 -4.27 16.55 -3.90
C ILE A 6 -3.94 15.68 -2.70
N ALA A 7 -2.73 15.86 -2.18
CA ALA A 7 -2.28 15.23 -0.95
C ALA A 7 -3.04 15.81 0.27
N GLY A 8 -3.63 14.93 1.06
CA GLY A 8 -4.22 15.27 2.35
C GLY A 8 -3.30 14.91 3.53
N GLU A 9 -3.84 15.01 4.74
CA GLU A 9 -3.12 14.64 5.95
C GLU A 9 -2.78 13.14 6.00
N PRO A 10 -1.55 12.77 6.38
CA PRO A 10 -1.18 11.38 6.61
C PRO A 10 -2.09 10.71 7.64
N LYS A 11 -2.45 9.45 7.40
CA LYS A 11 -3.28 8.62 8.28
C LYS A 11 -2.55 7.33 8.61
N SER A 12 -2.61 6.91 9.88
CA SER A 12 -2.01 5.65 10.30
C SER A 12 -2.84 4.43 9.91
N CYS A 13 -4.14 4.59 9.67
CA CYS A 13 -5.03 3.54 9.19
C CYS A 13 -5.97 4.08 8.10
N ILE A 14 -6.26 3.26 7.10
CA ILE A 14 -7.16 3.55 5.97
C ILE A 14 -8.26 2.49 5.89
N PRO A 15 -9.48 2.82 5.43
CA PRO A 15 -10.51 1.82 5.18
C PRO A 15 -10.05 0.85 4.10
N ALA A 16 -10.35 -0.43 4.28
CA ALA A 16 -9.94 -1.48 3.35
C ALA A 16 -11.13 -2.25 2.77
N SER A 17 -11.46 -1.99 1.49
CA SER A 17 -12.45 -2.77 0.74
C SER A 17 -11.83 -3.98 0.03
N LEU A 18 -12.66 -4.99 -0.27
CA LEU A 18 -12.27 -6.18 -1.05
C LEU A 18 -12.03 -5.87 -2.54
N ASN A 19 -12.63 -4.79 -3.06
CA ASN A 19 -12.54 -4.43 -4.48
C ASN A 19 -11.40 -3.46 -4.79
N ASP A 20 -10.77 -2.89 -3.76
CA ASP A 20 -9.70 -1.91 -3.92
C ASP A 20 -8.42 -2.61 -4.37
N ARG A 21 -7.63 -1.92 -5.19
CA ARG A 21 -6.43 -2.50 -5.81
C ARG A 21 -5.19 -2.07 -5.06
N MET A 22 -4.38 -3.04 -4.65
CA MET A 22 -3.06 -2.78 -4.10
C MET A 22 -1.98 -2.95 -5.18
N LYS A 23 -0.98 -2.06 -5.18
CA LYS A 23 0.13 -2.08 -6.13
C LYS A 23 1.45 -1.71 -5.46
N ILE A 24 2.52 -2.44 -5.78
CA ILE A 24 3.89 -2.07 -5.46
C ILE A 24 4.42 -1.10 -6.52
N ILE A 25 5.06 -0.03 -6.08
CA ILE A 25 5.99 0.76 -6.87
C ILE A 25 7.38 0.35 -6.43
N ASP A 26 8.09 -0.32 -7.35
CA ASP A 26 9.39 -0.93 -7.11
C ASP A 26 10.31 0.00 -6.32
N ARG A 27 10.89 -0.53 -5.24
CA ARG A 27 11.81 0.17 -4.34
C ARG A 27 11.35 1.55 -3.84
N THR A 28 10.04 1.81 -3.84
CA THR A 28 9.50 3.17 -3.64
C THR A 28 8.33 3.23 -2.67
N ALA A 29 7.22 2.56 -2.98
CA ALA A 29 5.97 2.75 -2.25
C ALA A 29 4.97 1.61 -2.45
N ILE A 30 4.03 1.47 -1.51
CA ILE A 30 2.80 0.71 -1.70
C ILE A 30 1.67 1.71 -1.99
N VAL A 31 0.85 1.37 -2.97
CA VAL A 31 -0.31 2.15 -3.40
C VAL A 31 -1.57 1.35 -3.15
N TYR A 32 -2.53 1.96 -2.47
CA TYR A 32 -3.89 1.46 -2.30
C TYR A 32 -4.87 2.34 -3.09
N ASP A 33 -5.41 1.81 -4.17
CA ASP A 33 -6.34 2.50 -5.05
C ASP A 33 -7.79 2.21 -4.62
N ALA A 34 -8.40 3.18 -3.95
CA ALA A 34 -9.81 3.20 -3.57
C ALA A 34 -10.65 4.07 -4.54
N GLY A 35 -10.21 4.18 -5.80
CA GLY A 35 -10.87 4.92 -6.87
C GLY A 35 -10.60 6.43 -6.81
N ARG A 36 -11.47 7.18 -6.12
CA ARG A 36 -11.34 8.65 -6.02
C ARG A 36 -10.10 9.05 -5.23
N THR A 37 -9.81 8.26 -4.19
CA THR A 37 -8.65 8.46 -3.32
C THR A 37 -7.65 7.33 -3.55
N ILE A 38 -6.41 7.72 -3.79
CA ILE A 38 -5.27 6.80 -3.80
C ILE A 38 -4.47 7.05 -2.52
N TYR A 39 -4.29 6.03 -1.70
CA TYR A 39 -3.44 6.12 -0.52
C TYR A 39 -2.05 5.60 -0.86
N VAL A 40 -1.02 6.35 -0.47
CA VAL A 40 0.38 5.98 -0.71
C VAL A 40 1.09 5.86 0.62
N ALA A 41 1.63 4.69 0.92
CA ALA A 41 2.53 4.48 2.04
C ALA A 41 3.94 4.18 1.52
N ARG A 42 4.93 4.88 2.07
CA ARG A 42 6.34 4.58 1.81
C ARG A 42 6.85 3.64 2.89
N PRO A 43 7.53 2.53 2.54
CA PRO A 43 8.12 1.67 3.54
C PRO A 43 9.27 2.37 4.26
N GLU A 44 9.58 1.89 5.46
CA GLU A 44 10.79 2.31 6.18
C GLU A 44 12.07 1.90 5.45
N ASN A 45 12.05 0.71 4.83
CA ASN A 45 13.12 0.23 3.95
C ASN A 45 12.58 -0.03 2.54
N PRO A 46 12.60 0.95 1.62
CA PRO A 46 12.05 0.76 0.28
C PRO A 46 12.75 -0.35 -0.51
N GLN A 47 14.02 -0.66 -0.25
CA GLN A 47 14.77 -1.69 -0.99
C GLN A 47 14.22 -3.10 -0.79
N SER A 48 13.37 -3.33 0.21
CA SER A 48 12.68 -4.61 0.41
C SER A 48 11.41 -4.77 -0.43
N LEU A 49 11.05 -3.76 -1.24
CA LEU A 49 9.96 -3.88 -2.21
C LEU A 49 10.53 -4.30 -3.55
N ASP A 50 10.15 -5.49 -3.98
CA ASP A 50 10.30 -5.97 -5.35
C ASP A 50 8.93 -5.99 -6.03
N ASN A 51 8.82 -5.52 -7.26
CA ASN A 51 7.56 -5.53 -8.01
C ASN A 51 7.16 -6.91 -8.56
N ASP A 52 8.09 -7.87 -8.59
CA ASP A 52 7.81 -9.24 -9.00
C ASP A 52 7.10 -10.06 -7.90
N ASP A 53 7.25 -9.63 -6.64
CA ASP A 53 6.65 -10.25 -5.47
C ASP A 53 5.14 -9.97 -5.32
N ILE A 54 4.47 -10.87 -4.58
CA ILE A 54 3.08 -10.73 -4.13
C ILE A 54 3.09 -10.15 -2.71
N LEU A 55 2.28 -9.12 -2.45
CA LEU A 55 2.03 -8.63 -1.11
C LEU A 55 0.92 -9.45 -0.43
N VAL A 56 1.24 -9.97 0.75
CA VAL A 56 0.28 -10.58 1.66
C VAL A 56 0.19 -9.69 2.90
N ILE A 57 -0.98 -9.09 3.10
CA ILE A 57 -1.26 -8.25 4.27
C ILE A 57 -2.14 -9.02 5.23
N ASN A 58 -1.61 -9.24 6.43
CA ASN A 58 -2.39 -9.78 7.53
C ASN A 58 -3.07 -8.62 8.28
N LYS A 59 -4.21 -8.18 7.76
CA LYS A 59 -5.01 -7.11 8.36
C LYS A 59 -5.95 -7.64 9.44
N TYR A 60 -6.14 -6.86 10.51
CA TYR A 60 -7.17 -7.13 11.52
C TYR A 60 -8.35 -6.17 11.33
N GLY A 61 -9.50 -6.72 10.92
CA GLY A 61 -10.73 -5.96 10.73
C GLY A 61 -10.88 -5.31 9.34
N GLY A 62 -11.63 -4.21 9.28
CA GLY A 62 -12.01 -3.52 8.03
C GLY A 62 -11.04 -2.42 7.58
N GLN A 63 -9.85 -2.35 8.16
CA GLN A 63 -8.86 -1.31 7.89
C GLN A 63 -7.51 -1.93 7.53
N ILE A 64 -6.66 -1.13 6.87
CA ILE A 64 -5.23 -1.40 6.74
C ILE A 64 -4.50 -0.31 7.51
N CYS A 65 -3.62 -0.69 8.42
CA CYS A 65 -2.85 0.20 9.28
C CYS A 65 -1.35 0.10 8.95
N LYS A 66 -0.58 1.15 9.27
CA LYS A 66 0.87 1.16 9.06
C LYS A 66 1.59 0.09 9.90
N GLN A 67 0.98 -0.31 11.01
CA GLN A 67 1.46 -1.37 11.89
C GLN A 67 1.09 -2.78 11.40
N ASP A 68 0.30 -2.91 10.34
CA ASP A 68 0.01 -4.22 9.75
C ASP A 68 1.30 -4.81 9.17
N ILE A 69 1.52 -6.09 9.44
CA ILE A 69 2.67 -6.81 8.91
C ILE A 69 2.37 -7.19 7.47
N ILE A 70 3.23 -6.73 6.57
CA ILE A 70 3.17 -7.06 5.15
C ILE A 70 4.29 -8.03 4.83
N HIS A 71 3.93 -9.18 4.29
CA HIS A 71 4.87 -10.15 3.77
C HIS A 71 4.96 -10.01 2.25
N THR A 72 6.17 -10.11 1.72
CA THR A 72 6.40 -10.32 0.29
C THR A 72 6.57 -11.82 0.04
N VAL A 73 5.98 -12.33 -1.03
CA VAL A 73 5.99 -13.74 -1.39
C VAL A 73 6.39 -13.87 -2.85
N ASP A 74 7.34 -14.77 -3.13
CA ASP A 74 7.77 -15.08 -4.49
C ASP A 74 6.57 -15.63 -5.29
N ARG A 75 6.31 -15.01 -6.44
CA ARG A 75 5.13 -15.33 -7.26
C ARG A 75 5.19 -16.73 -7.88
N SER A 76 6.38 -17.26 -8.14
CA SER A 76 6.58 -18.52 -8.84
C SER A 76 6.59 -19.72 -7.90
N LEU A 77 7.23 -19.57 -6.75
CA LEU A 77 7.56 -20.64 -5.80
C LEU A 77 6.80 -20.50 -4.48
N GLY A 78 6.21 -19.34 -4.19
CA GLY A 78 5.30 -19.14 -3.07
C GLY A 78 5.94 -19.05 -1.68
N PHE A 79 7.27 -18.92 -1.60
CA PHE A 79 7.95 -18.71 -0.32
C PHE A 79 8.04 -17.22 0.03
N THR A 80 8.04 -16.92 1.33
CA THR A 80 8.21 -15.55 1.83
C THR A 80 9.60 -15.01 1.49
N THR A 81 9.67 -13.88 0.80
CA THR A 81 10.92 -13.20 0.41
C THR A 81 11.32 -12.12 1.41
N GLY A 82 10.37 -11.62 2.22
CA GLY A 82 10.65 -10.53 3.15
C GLY A 82 9.45 -10.05 3.97
N VAL A 83 9.72 -9.03 4.78
CA VAL A 83 8.73 -8.31 5.58
C VAL A 83 8.89 -6.81 5.31
N VAL A 84 7.77 -6.12 5.15
CA VAL A 84 7.71 -4.69 4.85
C VAL A 84 6.98 -3.98 5.99
N PHE A 85 7.64 -2.97 6.56
CA PHE A 85 7.03 -2.04 7.51
C PHE A 85 6.66 -0.76 6.80
N LEU A 86 5.42 -0.30 6.99
CA LEU A 86 4.89 0.89 6.34
C LEU A 86 5.01 2.13 7.22
N GLY A 87 5.27 3.27 6.57
CA GLY A 87 4.98 4.58 7.13
C GLY A 87 3.49 4.94 7.05
N ASP A 88 3.15 6.17 7.45
CA ASP A 88 1.76 6.65 7.34
C ASP A 88 1.29 6.71 5.87
N PHE A 89 -0.01 6.53 5.68
CA PHE A 89 -0.65 6.62 4.38
C PHE A 89 -1.00 8.06 4.05
N VAL A 90 -0.44 8.59 2.97
CA VAL A 90 -0.81 9.90 2.43
C VAL A 90 -1.96 9.71 1.44
N PRO A 91 -3.16 10.27 1.70
CA PRO A 91 -4.27 10.21 0.75
C PRO A 91 -4.07 11.23 -0.37
N TYR A 92 -4.24 10.79 -1.61
CA TYR A 92 -4.30 11.63 -2.80
C TYR A 92 -5.70 11.55 -3.39
N THR A 93 -6.47 12.63 -3.28
CA THR A 93 -7.89 12.64 -3.67
C THR A 93 -8.10 13.50 -4.91
N ARG A 94 -8.86 13.02 -5.90
CA ARG A 94 -9.25 13.83 -7.07
C ARG A 94 -10.13 15.01 -6.64
N GLN A 95 -9.81 16.20 -7.15
CA GLN A 95 -10.68 17.37 -7.06
C GLN A 95 -11.78 17.29 -8.11
N GLY A 96 -13.03 17.55 -7.73
CA GLY A 96 -14.21 17.44 -8.60
C GLY A 96 -14.74 16.01 -8.74
N ASP A 97 -15.97 15.91 -9.25
CA ASP A 97 -16.67 14.66 -9.62
C ASP A 97 -16.58 14.44 -11.13
#